data_AF-A0A521W414-F1
#
_entry.id   AF-A0A521W414-F1
#
_cell.length_a   1.000
_cell.length_b   1.000
_cell.length_c   1.000
_cell.angle_alpha   90.00
_cell.angle_beta   90.00
_cell.angle_gamma   90.00
#
_symmetry.space_group_name_H-M   'P 1'
#
loop_
_entity.id
_entity.type
_entity.pdbx_description
1 polymer ?
#
loop_
_entity_poly.entity_id
_entity_poly.type
_entity_poly.pdbx_seq_one_letter_code
_entity_poly.pdbx_strand_id
1 'polypeptide(L)'
;MKYLSTAILKVTLILCFTGIAFAQDQCYTCHQALGDKPATMYKKDIHFAKGISCASCHGGDSKKEEMEAAMDPATGFKGVPTGDEVSKTCATCHADAEKMKTLGSTLPTTQWEHLQSSVHGKLSVSGKENIVQCTTCHSVHDIVSVKNPTSPVYPLNAVKTCTKCHADASFMKTYNPSLPVDQFEKYRTSVHGTLNGKGDPKAAECASCHGSHDIRSAKDAKSKVYAANLPATCSSCHSDAEYMKGYNIPTDQHANFSKSVHGIALLEKHDIAAPACNDCHGNHGAMPPGVESISKVCGTCHALNADLFSSSPHKKAFDERKLPECETCHGNHDISPASKSLLGVSNDAVCSKCHSEQENPKGFTVARMMRTMIDSLETLEQTASGLIDEAEQKGMEVSESKFKLRDAHQARLQSRTAVHSFNEEKFREVVTKGLTVAHEVGTEGKAAVDEFYFRRWGLGVATLIITIVGISLYLMIRRIERRQSLSKTKTQ
;
A
#
# COMPACT_ATOMS: atom_id res chain seq x y z
N MET A 1 47.96 -95.17 -4.69
CA MET A 1 46.74 -95.25 -5.55
C MET A 1 45.69 -94.35 -4.92
N LYS A 2 44.95 -93.47 -5.58
CA LYS A 2 45.02 -92.75 -6.86
C LYS A 2 43.74 -91.88 -6.82
N TYR A 3 43.89 -90.57 -7.04
CA TYR A 3 42.85 -89.60 -7.44
C TYR A 3 41.61 -89.38 -6.56
N LEU A 4 41.48 -88.18 -6.00
CA LEU A 4 40.19 -87.46 -6.04
C LEU A 4 40.43 -85.98 -6.39
N SER A 5 39.49 -85.47 -7.16
CA SER A 5 39.68 -84.45 -8.19
C SER A 5 39.54 -83.02 -7.65
N THR A 6 40.40 -82.14 -8.15
CA THR A 6 40.32 -80.68 -8.04
C THR A 6 39.22 -80.13 -8.95
N ALA A 7 38.29 -79.36 -8.42
CA ALA A 7 37.43 -78.46 -9.19
C ALA A 7 37.40 -77.09 -8.48
N ILE A 8 38.29 -76.19 -8.91
CA ILE A 8 38.32 -74.78 -8.51
C ILE A 8 37.31 -74.05 -9.41
N LEU A 9 36.19 -73.64 -8.83
CA LEU A 9 35.19 -72.80 -9.49
C LEU A 9 35.73 -71.37 -9.57
N LYS A 10 36.23 -70.97 -10.74
CA LYS A 10 36.56 -69.57 -11.04
C LYS A 10 35.26 -68.78 -11.20
N VAL A 11 34.89 -68.01 -10.17
CA VAL A 11 33.86 -66.98 -10.28
C VAL A 11 34.50 -65.75 -10.92
N THR A 12 34.28 -65.59 -12.22
CA THR A 12 34.66 -64.38 -12.96
C THR A 12 33.66 -63.29 -12.61
N LEU A 13 34.05 -62.37 -11.73
CA LEU A 13 33.30 -61.16 -11.40
C LEU A 13 33.37 -60.20 -12.60
N ILE A 14 32.37 -60.25 -13.48
CA ILE A 14 32.17 -59.25 -14.53
C ILE A 14 31.63 -57.99 -13.85
N LEU A 15 32.52 -57.04 -13.52
CA LEU A 15 32.11 -55.66 -13.26
C LEU A 15 31.62 -55.06 -14.58
N CYS A 16 30.32 -55.16 -14.82
CA CYS A 16 29.65 -54.27 -15.77
C CYS A 16 29.64 -52.87 -15.16
N PHE A 17 30.71 -52.11 -15.39
CA PHE A 17 30.66 -50.66 -15.34
C PHE A 17 29.75 -50.21 -16.48
N THR A 18 28.46 -50.00 -16.18
CA THR A 18 27.59 -49.18 -17.03
C THR A 18 28.04 -47.73 -16.86
N GLY A 19 29.17 -47.39 -17.48
CA GLY A 19 29.51 -46.00 -17.74
C GLY A 19 28.44 -45.44 -18.67
N ILE A 20 27.67 -44.47 -18.19
CA ILE A 20 26.87 -43.62 -19.06
C ILE A 20 27.87 -42.97 -20.01
N ALA A 21 27.87 -43.38 -21.28
CA ALA A 21 28.65 -42.75 -22.32
C ALA A 21 28.09 -41.33 -22.50
N PHE A 22 28.77 -40.32 -21.92
CA PHE A 22 28.56 -38.95 -22.31
C PHE A 22 28.89 -38.86 -23.81
N ALA A 23 27.92 -38.48 -24.63
CA ALA A 23 28.22 -38.08 -26.01
C ALA A 23 29.24 -36.94 -25.92
N GLN A 24 30.46 -37.21 -26.38
CA GLN A 24 31.58 -36.29 -26.22
C GLN A 24 31.32 -35.06 -27.08
N ASP A 25 31.13 -33.90 -26.44
CA ASP A 25 31.01 -32.62 -27.14
C ASP A 25 32.40 -32.24 -27.70
N GLN A 26 32.54 -32.31 -29.01
CA GLN A 26 33.79 -32.00 -29.70
C GLN A 26 34.11 -30.51 -29.66
N CYS A 27 33.10 -29.64 -29.57
CA CYS A 27 33.31 -28.21 -29.34
C CYS A 27 34.02 -28.02 -28.00
N TYR A 28 33.49 -28.60 -26.91
CA TYR A 28 34.11 -28.49 -25.60
C TYR A 28 35.53 -29.08 -25.57
N THR A 29 35.72 -30.27 -26.14
CA THR A 29 37.01 -30.97 -26.14
C THR A 29 38.10 -30.15 -26.83
N CYS A 30 37.81 -29.63 -28.02
CA CYS A 30 38.74 -28.80 -28.78
C CYS A 30 39.01 -27.47 -28.07
N HIS A 31 37.96 -26.72 -27.70
CA HIS A 31 38.11 -25.42 -27.03
C HIS A 31 38.78 -25.52 -25.65
N GLN A 32 38.60 -26.63 -24.93
CA GLN A 32 39.35 -26.89 -23.70
C GLN A 32 40.84 -27.11 -23.97
N ALA A 33 41.18 -27.89 -24.99
CA ALA A 33 42.57 -28.15 -25.37
C ALA A 33 43.29 -26.88 -25.85
N LEU A 34 42.57 -25.96 -26.49
CA LEU A 34 43.05 -24.64 -26.87
C LEU A 34 43.23 -23.67 -25.69
N GLY A 35 42.73 -24.03 -24.50
CA GLY A 35 42.81 -23.18 -23.32
C GLY A 35 41.80 -22.03 -23.32
N ASP A 36 40.69 -22.18 -24.06
CA ASP A 36 39.69 -21.13 -24.16
C ASP A 36 38.99 -20.88 -22.83
N LYS A 37 38.89 -19.59 -22.47
CA LYS A 37 38.27 -19.15 -21.22
C LYS A 37 36.80 -19.62 -21.13
N PRO A 38 35.95 -19.49 -22.18
CA PRO A 38 34.59 -20.02 -22.15
C PRO A 38 34.51 -21.52 -21.85
N ALA A 39 35.35 -22.35 -22.48
CA ALA A 39 35.37 -23.80 -22.23
C ALA A 39 35.81 -24.12 -20.80
N THR A 40 36.79 -23.39 -20.27
CA THR A 40 37.24 -23.53 -18.88
C THR A 40 36.12 -23.20 -17.88
N MET A 41 35.35 -22.14 -18.15
CA MET A 41 34.22 -21.72 -17.33
C MET A 41 33.06 -22.70 -17.42
N TYR A 42 32.77 -23.22 -18.63
CA TYR A 42 31.59 -24.04 -18.92
C TYR A 42 31.51 -25.32 -18.11
N LYS A 43 32.65 -25.87 -17.67
CA LYS A 43 32.70 -27.03 -16.77
C LYS A 43 31.90 -26.83 -15.47
N LYS A 44 31.75 -25.59 -15.01
CA LYS A 44 31.01 -25.23 -13.78
C LYS A 44 29.54 -24.88 -14.05
N ASP A 45 29.14 -24.78 -15.30
CA ASP A 45 27.81 -24.38 -15.71
C ASP A 45 26.79 -25.49 -15.43
N ILE A 46 25.60 -25.11 -14.98
CA ILE A 46 24.50 -26.04 -14.73
C ILE A 46 24.04 -26.74 -16.01
N HIS A 47 24.18 -26.10 -17.17
CA HIS A 47 23.85 -26.67 -18.48
C HIS A 47 24.85 -27.77 -18.85
N PHE A 48 26.14 -27.59 -18.56
CA PHE A 48 27.15 -28.64 -18.75
C PHE A 48 26.84 -29.86 -17.87
N ALA A 49 26.48 -29.64 -16.59
CA ALA A 49 26.06 -30.71 -15.69
C ALA A 49 24.80 -31.47 -16.16
N LYS A 50 24.00 -30.84 -17.03
CA LYS A 50 22.81 -31.41 -17.67
C LYS A 50 23.08 -32.02 -19.05
N GLY A 51 24.34 -32.04 -19.50
CA GLY A 51 24.73 -32.60 -20.79
C GLY A 51 24.32 -31.75 -22.00
N ILE A 52 24.08 -30.46 -21.78
CA ILE A 52 23.80 -29.52 -22.87
C ILE A 52 25.12 -29.17 -23.56
N SER A 53 25.15 -29.22 -24.89
CA SER A 53 26.35 -28.95 -25.68
C SER A 53 26.54 -27.46 -25.95
N CYS A 54 27.77 -27.05 -26.31
CA CYS A 54 28.06 -25.70 -26.78
C CYS A 54 27.15 -25.31 -27.97
N ALA A 55 26.91 -26.27 -28.86
CA ALA A 55 26.06 -26.10 -30.03
C ALA A 55 24.58 -25.83 -29.69
N SER A 56 24.12 -26.14 -28.49
CA SER A 56 22.76 -25.82 -28.05
C SER A 56 22.53 -24.30 -27.91
N CYS A 57 23.60 -23.53 -27.69
CA CYS A 57 23.55 -22.06 -27.62
C CYS A 57 24.13 -21.40 -28.88
N HIS A 58 25.23 -21.92 -29.40
CA HIS A 58 25.97 -21.32 -30.52
C HIS A 58 25.58 -21.90 -31.90
N GLY A 59 24.79 -22.99 -31.94
CA GLY A 59 24.54 -23.78 -33.14
C GLY A 59 25.74 -24.63 -33.55
N GLY A 60 25.66 -25.28 -34.72
CA GLY A 60 26.72 -26.16 -35.22
C GLY A 60 26.49 -27.63 -34.92
N ASP A 61 27.43 -28.48 -35.33
CA ASP A 61 27.42 -29.92 -35.05
C ASP A 61 28.49 -30.29 -34.02
N SER A 62 28.06 -30.50 -32.76
CA SER A 62 28.95 -30.84 -31.64
C SER A 62 29.59 -32.24 -31.74
N LYS A 63 29.27 -33.02 -32.78
CA LYS A 63 29.86 -34.34 -33.02
C LYS A 63 31.03 -34.30 -34.00
N LYS A 64 31.29 -33.16 -34.66
CA LYS A 64 32.38 -33.00 -35.63
C LYS A 64 33.63 -32.47 -34.95
N GLU A 65 34.77 -33.10 -35.25
CA GLU A 65 36.08 -32.66 -34.79
C GLU A 65 36.68 -31.58 -35.70
N GLU A 66 36.39 -31.65 -37.00
CA GLU A 66 36.84 -30.65 -37.97
C GLU A 66 36.08 -29.33 -37.78
N MET A 67 36.83 -28.23 -37.63
CA MET A 67 36.30 -26.91 -37.32
C MET A 67 35.28 -26.44 -38.37
N GLU A 68 35.62 -26.60 -39.65
CA GLU A 68 34.79 -26.20 -40.78
C GLU A 68 33.45 -26.95 -40.80
N ALA A 69 33.46 -28.24 -40.44
CA ALA A 69 32.26 -29.05 -40.39
C ALA A 69 31.43 -28.80 -39.12
N ALA A 70 32.09 -28.53 -37.98
CA ALA A 70 31.41 -28.27 -36.71
C ALA A 70 30.75 -26.88 -36.67
N MET A 71 31.36 -25.89 -37.34
CA MET A 71 30.93 -24.49 -37.37
C MET A 71 30.30 -24.10 -38.72
N ASP A 72 29.82 -25.07 -39.50
CA ASP A 72 29.17 -24.81 -40.78
C ASP A 72 27.84 -24.07 -40.57
N PRO A 73 27.62 -22.89 -41.17
CA PRO A 73 26.32 -22.20 -41.15
C PRO A 73 25.14 -23.08 -41.58
N ALA A 74 25.35 -24.07 -42.47
CA ALA A 74 24.32 -25.02 -42.90
C ALA A 74 23.83 -25.94 -41.78
N THR A 75 24.64 -26.15 -40.74
CA THR A 75 24.27 -26.87 -39.52
C THR A 75 23.64 -25.96 -38.45
N GLY A 76 23.34 -24.71 -38.83
CA GLY A 76 22.73 -23.72 -37.96
C GLY A 76 23.70 -23.05 -37.00
N PHE A 77 25.01 -23.08 -37.27
CA PHE A 77 26.01 -22.33 -36.52
C PHE A 77 25.76 -20.81 -36.61
N LYS A 78 25.68 -20.14 -35.46
CA LYS A 78 25.32 -18.71 -35.33
C LYS A 78 26.47 -17.86 -34.76
N GLY A 79 27.56 -18.49 -34.33
CA GLY A 79 28.64 -17.78 -33.63
C GLY A 79 28.21 -17.30 -32.24
N VAL A 80 28.84 -16.22 -31.76
CA VAL A 80 28.54 -15.64 -30.45
C VAL A 80 27.27 -14.76 -30.56
N PRO A 81 26.17 -15.07 -29.84
CA PRO A 81 24.97 -14.23 -29.88
C PRO A 81 25.27 -12.81 -29.37
N THR A 82 24.69 -11.80 -30.02
CA THR A 82 24.84 -10.39 -29.68
C THR A 82 23.49 -9.68 -29.57
N GLY A 83 23.46 -8.56 -28.83
CA GLY A 83 22.23 -7.79 -28.61
C GLY A 83 21.08 -8.65 -28.08
N ASP A 84 19.90 -8.50 -28.68
CA ASP A 84 18.69 -9.21 -28.27
C ASP A 84 18.70 -10.72 -28.59
N GLU A 85 19.60 -11.20 -29.47
CA GLU A 85 19.72 -12.62 -29.77
C GLU A 85 20.25 -13.43 -28.57
N VAL A 86 20.92 -12.78 -27.62
CA VAL A 86 21.40 -13.42 -26.39
C VAL A 86 20.22 -14.01 -25.61
N SER A 87 19.22 -13.20 -25.26
CA SER A 87 18.09 -13.69 -24.47
C SER A 87 17.15 -14.58 -25.29
N LYS A 88 17.02 -14.35 -26.61
CA LYS A 88 16.26 -15.26 -27.50
C LYS A 88 16.85 -16.66 -27.52
N THR A 89 18.18 -16.78 -27.47
CA THR A 89 18.86 -18.08 -27.37
C THR A 89 18.45 -18.81 -26.09
N CYS A 90 18.44 -18.12 -24.94
CA CYS A 90 17.96 -18.68 -23.68
C CYS A 90 16.47 -19.09 -23.77
N ALA A 91 15.64 -18.24 -24.39
CA ALA A 91 14.20 -18.46 -24.53
C ALA A 91 13.85 -19.72 -25.36
N THR A 92 14.73 -20.17 -26.27
CA THR A 92 14.51 -21.42 -27.02
C THR A 92 14.37 -22.67 -26.14
N CYS A 93 14.80 -22.60 -24.88
CA CYS A 93 14.55 -23.59 -23.84
C CYS A 93 13.70 -23.00 -22.73
N HIS A 94 14.13 -21.87 -22.16
CA HIS A 94 13.54 -21.30 -20.95
C HIS A 94 12.18 -20.63 -21.16
N ALA A 95 11.63 -20.61 -22.38
CA ALA A 95 10.23 -20.24 -22.65
C ALA A 95 9.37 -21.45 -23.09
N ASP A 96 9.92 -22.66 -23.11
CA ASP A 96 9.25 -23.90 -23.52
C ASP A 96 9.14 -24.87 -22.34
N ALA A 97 7.91 -25.05 -21.84
CA ALA A 97 7.64 -25.89 -20.67
C ALA A 97 7.94 -27.36 -20.92
N GLU A 98 7.64 -27.88 -22.12
CA GLU A 98 7.89 -29.29 -22.44
C GLU A 98 9.39 -29.55 -22.54
N LYS A 99 10.13 -28.66 -23.22
CA LYS A 99 11.58 -28.78 -23.32
C LYS A 99 12.25 -28.71 -21.95
N MET A 100 11.87 -27.77 -21.09
CA MET A 100 12.41 -27.69 -19.73
C MET A 100 12.09 -28.91 -18.88
N LYS A 101 10.90 -29.47 -19.03
CA LYS A 101 10.48 -30.71 -18.36
C LYS A 101 11.31 -31.91 -18.81
N THR A 102 11.61 -32.05 -20.11
CA THR A 102 12.48 -33.13 -20.62
C THR A 102 13.91 -33.05 -20.06
N LEU A 103 14.39 -31.83 -19.76
CA LEU A 103 15.69 -31.58 -19.13
C LEU A 103 15.66 -31.74 -17.59
N GLY A 104 14.52 -32.14 -17.03
CA GLY A 104 14.32 -32.33 -15.59
C GLY A 104 14.45 -31.02 -14.80
N SER A 105 14.00 -29.91 -15.38
CA SER A 105 13.98 -28.60 -14.75
C SER A 105 12.56 -28.19 -14.37
N THR A 106 12.42 -27.58 -13.19
CA THR A 106 11.15 -27.02 -12.68
C THR A 106 11.15 -25.50 -12.68
N LEU A 107 12.06 -24.88 -13.45
CA LEU A 107 12.13 -23.42 -13.54
C LEU A 107 10.89 -22.87 -14.26
N PRO A 108 10.32 -21.74 -13.81
CA PRO A 108 9.23 -21.09 -14.52
C PRO A 108 9.64 -20.69 -15.94
N THR A 109 8.80 -20.96 -16.93
CA THR A 109 9.06 -20.61 -18.34
C THR A 109 8.47 -19.27 -18.78
N THR A 110 7.76 -18.58 -17.89
CA THR A 110 7.21 -17.24 -18.15
C THR A 110 8.20 -16.10 -17.90
N GLN A 111 9.43 -16.40 -17.47
CA GLN A 111 10.43 -15.40 -17.09
C GLN A 111 10.83 -14.50 -18.27
N TRP A 112 10.84 -15.04 -19.49
CA TRP A 112 11.12 -14.27 -20.69
C TRP A 112 10.05 -13.21 -20.97
N GLU A 113 8.77 -13.61 -20.94
CA GLU A 113 7.64 -12.70 -21.10
C GLU A 113 7.61 -11.63 -20.00
N HIS A 114 7.89 -12.03 -18.75
CA HIS A 114 7.99 -11.09 -17.63
C HIS A 114 9.06 -10.04 -17.88
N LEU A 115 10.27 -10.46 -18.30
CA LEU A 115 11.37 -9.56 -18.60
C LEU A 115 11.00 -8.58 -19.70
N GLN A 116 10.43 -9.05 -20.81
CA GLN A 116 9.96 -8.19 -21.91
C GLN A 116 8.92 -7.16 -21.46
N SER A 117 8.07 -7.52 -20.48
CA SER A 117 7.06 -6.62 -19.92
C SER A 117 7.59 -5.65 -18.85
N SER A 118 8.80 -5.88 -18.34
CA SER A 118 9.43 -5.12 -17.26
C SER A 118 10.00 -3.78 -17.75
N VAL A 119 10.47 -2.94 -16.83
CA VAL A 119 11.23 -1.73 -17.18
C VAL A 119 12.63 -2.05 -17.71
N HIS A 120 13.15 -3.26 -17.45
CA HIS A 120 14.49 -3.70 -17.84
C HIS A 120 14.53 -4.36 -19.22
N GLY A 121 13.44 -4.98 -19.66
CA GLY A 121 13.30 -5.54 -21.01
C GLY A 121 12.66 -4.60 -22.02
N LYS A 122 12.58 -3.30 -21.70
CA LYS A 122 12.23 -2.24 -22.66
C LYS A 122 13.48 -1.74 -23.38
N LEU A 123 13.27 -1.21 -24.59
CA LEU A 123 14.32 -0.59 -25.40
C LEU A 123 14.98 0.58 -24.66
N SER A 124 16.28 0.72 -24.85
CA SER A 124 17.05 1.87 -24.38
C SER A 124 16.52 3.20 -24.95
N VAL A 125 16.97 4.32 -24.39
CA VAL A 125 16.63 5.68 -24.89
C VAL A 125 16.97 5.84 -26.39
N SER A 126 17.95 5.09 -26.91
CA SER A 126 18.35 5.07 -28.32
C SER A 126 17.43 4.25 -29.24
N GLY A 127 16.55 3.42 -28.67
CA GLY A 127 15.61 2.56 -29.40
C GLY A 127 16.22 1.35 -30.11
N LYS A 128 17.54 1.11 -30.02
CA LYS A 128 18.23 0.07 -30.81
C LYS A 128 18.21 -1.33 -30.18
N GLU A 129 18.29 -1.41 -28.86
CA GLU A 129 18.48 -2.66 -28.12
C GLU A 129 17.83 -2.57 -26.73
N ASN A 130 17.50 -3.73 -26.14
CA ASN A 130 17.06 -3.79 -24.74
C ASN A 130 18.21 -3.47 -23.78
N ILE A 131 17.89 -2.80 -22.68
CA ILE A 131 18.89 -2.34 -21.68
C ILE A 131 19.53 -3.53 -20.95
N VAL A 132 18.76 -4.58 -20.68
CA VAL A 132 19.16 -5.73 -19.87
C VAL A 132 18.82 -7.02 -20.61
N GLN A 133 19.73 -7.99 -20.56
CA GLN A 133 19.57 -9.35 -21.09
C GLN A 133 19.68 -10.37 -19.95
N CYS A 134 19.32 -11.65 -20.18
CA CYS A 134 19.44 -12.71 -19.16
C CYS A 134 20.87 -12.79 -18.56
N THR A 135 21.89 -12.63 -19.40
CA THR A 135 23.31 -12.70 -19.01
C THR A 135 23.76 -11.52 -18.16
N THR A 136 23.05 -10.38 -18.20
CA THR A 136 23.33 -9.22 -17.35
C THR A 136 23.18 -9.57 -15.87
N CYS A 137 22.25 -10.48 -15.53
CA CYS A 137 22.01 -10.93 -14.16
C CYS A 137 22.60 -12.32 -13.88
N HIS A 138 22.53 -13.27 -14.80
CA HIS A 138 22.86 -14.68 -14.52
C HIS A 138 24.29 -15.12 -14.83
N SER A 139 25.11 -14.27 -15.48
CA SER A 139 26.40 -14.62 -16.10
C SER A 139 26.25 -15.38 -17.44
N VAL A 140 27.39 -15.75 -18.03
CA VAL A 140 27.50 -16.52 -19.28
C VAL A 140 28.64 -17.53 -19.16
N HIS A 141 28.39 -18.76 -19.64
CA HIS A 141 29.32 -19.90 -19.60
C HIS A 141 29.74 -20.37 -18.20
N ASP A 142 29.20 -19.84 -17.12
CA ASP A 142 29.34 -20.36 -15.75
C ASP A 142 28.03 -20.19 -14.95
N ILE A 143 26.89 -20.30 -15.65
CA ILE A 143 25.57 -20.12 -15.06
C ILE A 143 25.35 -21.22 -14.03
N VAL A 144 25.11 -20.83 -12.79
CA VAL A 144 24.77 -21.75 -11.70
C VAL A 144 23.33 -21.54 -11.22
N SER A 145 22.79 -22.53 -10.53
CA SER A 145 21.47 -22.42 -9.88
C SER A 145 21.38 -21.16 -9.02
N VAL A 146 20.23 -20.47 -9.05
CA VAL A 146 19.96 -19.28 -8.22
C VAL A 146 20.00 -19.55 -6.73
N LYS A 147 19.91 -20.83 -6.33
CA LYS A 147 20.06 -21.29 -4.93
C LYS A 147 21.53 -21.49 -4.54
N ASN A 148 22.46 -21.45 -5.49
CA ASN A 148 23.88 -21.57 -5.21
C ASN A 148 24.42 -20.21 -4.71
N PRO A 149 25.13 -20.16 -3.56
CA PRO A 149 25.75 -18.94 -3.06
C PRO A 149 26.72 -18.24 -4.02
N THR A 150 27.26 -18.93 -5.03
CA THR A 150 28.11 -18.31 -6.05
C THR A 150 27.32 -17.64 -7.18
N SER A 151 26.00 -17.83 -7.24
CA SER A 151 25.15 -17.21 -8.26
C SER A 151 25.10 -15.69 -8.07
N PRO A 152 25.24 -14.86 -9.12
CA PRO A 152 25.12 -13.41 -8.98
C PRO A 152 23.73 -12.95 -8.54
N VAL A 153 22.70 -13.79 -8.71
CA VAL A 153 21.32 -13.52 -8.28
C VAL A 153 20.93 -14.25 -7.00
N TYR A 154 21.88 -14.89 -6.31
CA TYR A 154 21.67 -15.37 -4.94
C TYR A 154 21.36 -14.19 -4.02
N PRO A 155 20.50 -14.29 -2.99
CA PRO A 155 20.07 -13.15 -2.18
C PRO A 155 21.19 -12.26 -1.62
N LEU A 156 22.34 -12.83 -1.25
CA LEU A 156 23.50 -12.05 -0.77
C LEU A 156 24.27 -11.32 -1.89
N ASN A 157 24.12 -11.77 -3.14
CA ASN A 157 24.79 -11.21 -4.31
C ASN A 157 23.87 -10.31 -5.15
N ALA A 158 22.55 -10.47 -5.04
CA ALA A 158 21.55 -9.74 -5.82
C ALA A 158 21.71 -8.22 -5.65
N VAL A 159 21.99 -7.74 -4.43
CA VAL A 159 22.28 -6.33 -4.16
C VAL A 159 23.46 -5.82 -4.99
N LYS A 160 24.54 -6.61 -5.09
CA LYS A 160 25.71 -6.25 -5.93
C LYS A 160 25.35 -6.27 -7.42
N THR A 161 24.48 -7.18 -7.85
CA THR A 161 24.02 -7.25 -9.24
C THR A 161 23.24 -6.01 -9.64
N CYS A 162 22.31 -5.54 -8.80
CA CYS A 162 21.55 -4.31 -9.07
C CYS A 162 22.42 -3.05 -9.05
N THR A 163 23.37 -2.96 -8.10
CA THR A 163 24.15 -1.74 -7.86
C THR A 163 25.26 -1.49 -8.87
N LYS A 164 25.65 -2.50 -9.67
CA LYS A 164 26.51 -2.30 -10.85
C LYS A 164 26.02 -1.18 -11.76
N CYS A 165 24.69 -1.02 -11.87
CA CYS A 165 24.06 0.02 -12.69
C CYS A 165 23.40 1.07 -11.81
N HIS A 166 22.56 0.66 -10.84
CA HIS A 166 21.73 1.60 -10.07
C HIS A 166 22.48 2.43 -9.03
N ALA A 167 23.74 2.10 -8.72
CA ALA A 167 24.62 2.96 -7.92
C ALA A 167 25.66 3.73 -8.78
N ASP A 168 25.63 3.56 -10.11
CA ASP A 168 26.51 4.26 -11.04
C ASP A 168 25.78 5.46 -11.65
N ALA A 169 26.14 6.67 -11.21
CA ALA A 169 25.58 7.92 -11.71
C ALA A 169 25.80 8.12 -13.22
N SER A 170 26.95 7.68 -13.77
CA SER A 170 27.26 7.83 -15.19
C SER A 170 26.38 6.91 -16.03
N PHE A 171 26.20 5.67 -15.57
CA PHE A 171 25.29 4.72 -16.19
C PHE A 171 23.85 5.24 -16.15
N MET A 172 23.35 5.57 -14.96
CA MET A 172 21.95 5.99 -14.81
C MET A 172 21.64 7.31 -15.51
N LYS A 173 22.58 8.25 -15.59
CA LYS A 173 22.40 9.48 -16.39
C LYS A 173 22.13 9.19 -17.87
N THR A 174 22.71 8.11 -18.40
CA THR A 174 22.56 7.72 -19.82
C THR A 174 21.21 7.04 -20.08
N TYR A 175 20.74 6.20 -19.15
CA TYR A 175 19.57 5.34 -19.38
C TYR A 175 18.28 5.82 -18.68
N ASN A 176 18.39 6.45 -17.50
CA ASN A 176 17.27 7.05 -16.77
C ASN A 176 17.76 8.10 -15.75
N PRO A 177 18.02 9.34 -16.18
CA PRO A 177 18.58 10.39 -15.33
C PRO A 177 17.64 10.85 -14.20
N SER A 178 16.35 10.49 -14.27
CA SER A 178 15.38 10.81 -13.21
C SER A 178 15.42 9.83 -12.04
N LEU A 179 16.10 8.69 -12.19
CA LEU A 179 16.19 7.71 -11.12
C LEU A 179 17.34 8.06 -10.15
N PRO A 180 17.08 8.15 -8.83
CA PRO A 180 18.14 8.37 -7.85
C PRO A 180 19.12 7.19 -7.78
N VAL A 181 20.41 7.48 -7.59
CA VAL A 181 21.49 6.47 -7.47
C VAL A 181 21.95 6.20 -6.05
N ASP A 182 21.42 6.94 -5.09
CA ASP A 182 21.72 6.83 -3.66
C ASP A 182 20.90 5.73 -2.95
N GLN A 183 20.07 4.99 -3.70
CA GLN A 183 19.16 4.00 -3.13
C GLN A 183 19.91 2.85 -2.44
N PHE A 184 21.11 2.52 -2.92
CA PHE A 184 21.97 1.54 -2.28
C PHE A 184 22.45 1.99 -0.90
N GLU A 185 22.87 3.24 -0.77
CA GLU A 185 23.33 3.80 0.50
C GLU A 185 22.17 3.86 1.49
N LYS A 186 20.96 4.22 1.04
CA LYS A 186 19.73 4.12 1.85
C LYS A 186 19.42 2.68 2.25
N TYR A 187 19.56 1.71 1.34
CA TYR A 187 19.38 0.30 1.66
C TYR A 187 20.32 -0.18 2.76
N ARG A 188 21.58 0.24 2.75
CA ARG A 188 22.54 -0.14 3.79
C ARG A 188 22.12 0.32 5.19
N THR A 189 21.36 1.41 5.32
CA THR A 189 20.87 1.88 6.62
C THR A 189 19.62 1.15 7.11
N SER A 190 18.97 0.35 6.27
CA SER A 190 17.80 -0.46 6.64
C SER A 190 18.19 -1.68 7.50
N VAL A 191 17.23 -2.24 8.24
CA VAL A 191 17.45 -3.53 8.95
C VAL A 191 17.76 -4.64 7.94
N HIS A 192 17.03 -4.66 6.82
CA HIS A 192 17.23 -5.64 5.76
C HIS A 192 18.64 -5.58 5.18
N GLY A 193 19.13 -4.38 4.84
CA GLY A 193 20.48 -4.19 4.32
C GLY A 193 21.58 -4.46 5.34
N THR A 194 21.34 -4.15 6.62
CA THR A 194 22.27 -4.50 7.70
C THR A 194 22.40 -6.02 7.87
N LEU A 195 21.28 -6.75 7.83
CA LEU A 195 21.28 -8.22 7.95
C LEU A 195 21.87 -8.89 6.71
N ASN A 196 21.51 -8.42 5.52
CA ASN A 196 22.08 -8.90 4.25
C ASN A 196 23.61 -8.69 4.22
N GLY A 197 24.09 -7.51 4.66
CA GLY A 197 25.51 -7.21 4.79
C GLY A 197 26.26 -8.07 5.82
N LYS A 198 25.55 -8.63 6.81
CA LYS A 198 26.08 -9.61 7.78
C LYS A 198 26.06 -11.05 7.25
N GLY A 199 25.58 -11.27 6.02
CA GLY A 199 25.53 -12.57 5.38
C GLY A 199 24.24 -13.35 5.64
N ASP A 200 23.15 -12.70 6.06
CA ASP A 200 21.83 -13.34 6.18
C ASP A 200 21.10 -13.40 4.82
N PRO A 201 20.96 -14.58 4.19
CA PRO A 201 20.32 -14.72 2.89
C PRO A 201 18.78 -14.62 2.94
N LYS A 202 18.18 -14.64 4.14
CA LYS A 202 16.74 -14.45 4.34
C LYS A 202 16.36 -12.97 4.52
N ALA A 203 17.34 -12.08 4.69
CA ALA A 203 17.08 -10.65 4.69
C ALA A 203 16.62 -10.19 3.30
N ALA A 204 15.57 -9.38 3.25
CA ALA A 204 15.03 -8.87 1.99
C ALA A 204 16.07 -8.07 1.21
N GLU A 205 16.14 -8.29 -0.09
CA GLU A 205 16.99 -7.56 -1.03
C GLU A 205 16.14 -6.83 -2.08
N CYS A 206 16.77 -6.23 -3.08
CA CYS A 206 16.13 -5.40 -4.09
C CYS A 206 14.94 -6.10 -4.78
N ALA A 207 15.12 -7.35 -5.23
CA ALA A 207 14.12 -8.12 -5.95
C ALA A 207 13.00 -8.66 -5.04
N SER A 208 13.23 -8.72 -3.74
CA SER A 208 12.24 -9.15 -2.75
C SER A 208 11.03 -8.21 -2.75
N CYS A 209 11.26 -6.92 -2.95
CA CYS A 209 10.19 -5.91 -3.07
C CYS A 209 9.82 -5.64 -4.54
N HIS A 210 10.79 -5.52 -5.44
CA HIS A 210 10.55 -5.07 -6.81
C HIS A 210 10.18 -6.19 -7.80
N GLY A 211 10.41 -7.47 -7.45
CA GLY A 211 10.43 -8.57 -8.39
C GLY A 211 11.81 -8.75 -9.05
N SER A 212 11.98 -9.84 -9.80
CA SER A 212 13.27 -10.16 -10.46
C SER A 212 13.20 -10.04 -11.97
N HIS A 213 12.18 -10.62 -12.59
CA HIS A 213 11.97 -10.60 -14.03
C HIS A 213 10.83 -9.67 -14.44
N ASP A 214 9.93 -9.32 -13.52
CA ASP A 214 8.74 -8.51 -13.73
C ASP A 214 8.85 -7.11 -13.09
N ILE A 215 10.07 -6.57 -13.03
CA ILE A 215 10.34 -5.28 -12.37
C ILE A 215 9.56 -4.17 -13.08
N ARG A 216 8.63 -3.54 -12.36
CA ARG A 216 7.75 -2.49 -12.87
C ARG A 216 8.04 -1.15 -12.22
N SER A 217 7.63 -0.08 -12.90
CA SER A 217 7.63 1.26 -12.31
C SER A 217 6.77 1.28 -11.04
N ALA A 218 7.19 2.01 -10.00
CA ALA A 218 6.38 2.17 -8.79
C ALA A 218 5.03 2.87 -9.03
N LYS A 219 4.85 3.51 -10.20
CA LYS A 219 3.59 4.12 -10.64
C LYS A 219 2.65 3.16 -11.38
N ASP A 220 3.12 1.96 -11.73
CA ASP A 220 2.31 0.93 -12.38
C ASP A 220 1.48 0.19 -11.32
N ALA A 221 0.16 0.13 -11.47
CA ALA A 221 -0.74 -0.57 -10.56
C ALA A 221 -0.44 -2.07 -10.42
N LYS A 222 0.26 -2.68 -11.38
CA LYS A 222 0.71 -4.08 -11.30
C LYS A 222 2.06 -4.24 -10.58
N SER A 223 2.70 -3.14 -10.19
CA SER A 223 3.97 -3.19 -9.48
C SER A 223 3.78 -3.67 -8.05
N LYS A 224 4.66 -4.54 -7.58
CA LYS A 224 4.70 -4.98 -6.17
C LYS A 224 4.96 -3.82 -5.20
N VAL A 225 5.62 -2.77 -5.68
CA VAL A 225 5.89 -1.54 -4.90
C VAL A 225 4.91 -0.40 -5.19
N TYR A 226 3.77 -0.70 -5.84
CA TYR A 226 2.66 0.25 -5.95
C TYR A 226 2.01 0.45 -4.57
N ALA A 227 1.56 1.67 -4.26
CA ALA A 227 1.03 2.03 -2.93
C ALA A 227 0.03 1.01 -2.36
N ALA A 228 -0.97 0.61 -3.16
CA ALA A 228 -1.99 -0.35 -2.73
C ALA A 228 -1.49 -1.80 -2.61
N ASN A 229 -0.38 -2.16 -3.29
CA ASN A 229 0.19 -3.51 -3.27
C ASN A 229 1.28 -3.67 -2.19
N LEU A 230 1.86 -2.57 -1.71
CA LEU A 230 2.94 -2.59 -0.73
C LEU A 230 2.60 -3.34 0.56
N PRO A 231 1.39 -3.20 1.16
CA PRO A 231 1.02 -4.01 2.33
C PRO A 231 1.12 -5.52 2.06
N ALA A 232 0.67 -5.96 0.88
CA ALA A 232 0.79 -7.36 0.49
C ALA A 232 2.25 -7.78 0.30
N THR A 233 3.08 -6.94 -0.34
CA THR A 233 4.52 -7.19 -0.51
C THR A 233 5.25 -7.31 0.82
N CYS A 234 4.94 -6.48 1.82
CA CYS A 234 5.53 -6.60 3.15
C CYS A 234 5.03 -7.88 3.85
N SER A 235 3.73 -8.19 3.73
CA SER A 235 3.10 -9.32 4.40
C SER A 235 3.62 -10.69 3.94
N SER A 236 4.21 -10.79 2.74
CA SER A 236 4.77 -12.05 2.24
C SER A 236 5.82 -12.65 3.16
N CYS A 237 6.52 -11.79 3.93
CA CYS A 237 7.44 -12.19 4.99
C CYS A 237 6.90 -11.81 6.36
N HIS A 238 6.42 -10.57 6.56
CA HIS A 238 6.01 -10.06 7.86
C HIS A 238 4.68 -10.62 8.40
N SER A 239 3.99 -11.48 7.64
CA SER A 239 2.84 -12.25 8.12
C SER A 239 3.09 -13.75 8.19
N ASP A 240 4.30 -14.20 7.85
CA ASP A 240 4.71 -15.61 7.95
C ASP A 240 5.47 -15.85 9.26
N ALA A 241 4.80 -16.51 10.21
CA ALA A 241 5.36 -16.81 11.53
C ALA A 241 6.58 -17.74 11.45
N GLU A 242 6.61 -18.70 10.53
CA GLU A 242 7.74 -19.61 10.38
C GLU A 242 8.93 -18.89 9.74
N TYR A 243 8.67 -18.00 8.77
CA TYR A 243 9.72 -17.18 8.18
C TYR A 243 10.34 -16.23 9.21
N MET A 244 9.50 -15.57 10.04
CA MET A 244 9.92 -14.54 11.00
C MET A 244 10.38 -15.05 12.36
N LYS A 245 10.20 -16.34 12.67
CA LYS A 245 10.56 -16.96 13.96
C LYS A 245 11.98 -16.63 14.44
N GLY A 246 12.94 -16.55 13.51
CA GLY A 246 14.35 -16.24 13.82
C GLY A 246 14.66 -14.76 14.10
N TYR A 247 13.72 -13.85 13.82
CA TYR A 247 13.91 -12.40 13.92
C TYR A 247 13.21 -11.76 15.12
N ASN A 248 12.41 -12.52 15.87
CA ASN A 248 11.69 -12.08 17.07
C ASN A 248 10.85 -10.80 16.84
N ILE A 249 10.17 -10.72 15.69
CA ILE A 249 9.17 -9.69 15.42
C ILE A 249 7.78 -10.33 15.41
N PRO A 250 6.71 -9.61 15.83
CA PRO A 250 5.36 -10.13 15.70
C PRO A 250 4.98 -10.24 14.21
N THR A 251 3.91 -10.95 13.86
CA THR A 251 3.47 -11.15 12.45
C THR A 251 2.03 -10.71 12.17
N ASP A 252 1.43 -9.97 13.09
CA ASP A 252 0.05 -9.47 13.03
C ASP A 252 -0.08 -8.08 12.38
N GLN A 253 1.03 -7.41 12.02
CA GLN A 253 1.02 -6.00 11.60
C GLN A 253 0.18 -5.76 10.36
N HIS A 254 0.22 -6.66 9.37
CA HIS A 254 -0.59 -6.52 8.17
C HIS A 254 -2.10 -6.62 8.49
N ALA A 255 -2.47 -7.55 9.38
CA ALA A 255 -3.86 -7.72 9.79
C ALA A 255 -4.37 -6.51 10.59
N ASN A 256 -3.53 -5.94 11.45
CA ASN A 256 -3.82 -4.73 12.20
C ASN A 256 -3.90 -3.51 11.27
N PHE A 257 -2.92 -3.35 10.36
CA PHE A 257 -2.91 -2.29 9.35
C PHE A 257 -4.17 -2.31 8.49
N SER A 258 -4.58 -3.48 8.01
CA SER A 258 -5.75 -3.61 7.15
C SER A 258 -7.05 -3.12 7.81
N LYS A 259 -7.15 -3.19 9.14
CA LYS A 259 -8.30 -2.71 9.93
C LYS A 259 -8.20 -1.25 10.34
N SER A 260 -7.00 -0.67 10.26
CA SER A 260 -6.75 0.71 10.61
C SER A 260 -7.41 1.69 9.64
N VAL A 261 -7.54 2.96 10.04
CA VAL A 261 -8.04 4.01 9.14
C VAL A 261 -7.21 4.16 7.86
N HIS A 262 -5.89 3.97 7.93
CA HIS A 262 -5.02 4.05 6.76
C HIS A 262 -5.21 2.84 5.85
N GLY A 263 -5.30 1.63 6.43
CA GLY A 263 -5.57 0.41 5.66
C GLY A 263 -6.92 0.41 4.99
N ILE A 264 -7.99 0.84 5.67
CA ILE A 264 -9.33 0.98 5.09
C ILE A 264 -9.30 2.01 3.95
N ALA A 265 -8.64 3.16 4.13
CA ALA A 265 -8.54 4.16 3.08
C ALA A 265 -7.76 3.64 1.86
N LEU A 266 -6.61 3.00 2.07
CA LEU A 266 -5.75 2.52 1.00
C LEU A 266 -6.29 1.27 0.28
N LEU A 267 -6.73 0.27 1.05
CA LEU A 267 -7.08 -1.06 0.53
C LEU A 267 -8.55 -1.16 0.13
N GLU A 268 -9.48 -0.60 0.91
CA GLU A 268 -10.92 -0.70 0.63
C GLU A 268 -11.42 0.47 -0.22
N LYS A 269 -11.00 1.70 0.08
CA LYS A 269 -11.43 2.90 -0.66
C LYS A 269 -10.54 3.22 -1.86
N HIS A 270 -9.42 2.50 -2.03
CA HIS A 270 -8.43 2.72 -3.08
C HIS A 270 -7.87 4.15 -3.10
N ASP A 271 -7.81 4.81 -1.94
CA ASP A 271 -7.21 6.13 -1.80
C ASP A 271 -5.70 5.99 -1.70
N ILE A 272 -5.02 6.15 -2.84
CA ILE A 272 -3.56 6.05 -2.93
C ILE A 272 -2.82 7.22 -2.26
N ALA A 273 -3.54 8.25 -1.78
CA ALA A 273 -2.96 9.28 -0.93
C ALA A 273 -2.87 8.84 0.54
N ALA A 274 -3.57 7.76 0.93
CA ALA A 274 -3.41 7.16 2.24
C ALA A 274 -2.05 6.46 2.35
N PRO A 275 -1.37 6.56 3.51
CA PRO A 275 -0.03 6.00 3.67
C PRO A 275 -0.06 4.47 3.70
N ALA A 276 0.90 3.86 3.01
CA ALA A 276 1.24 2.45 3.07
C ALA A 276 2.38 2.19 4.07
N CYS A 277 2.84 0.94 4.18
CA CYS A 277 3.84 0.53 5.17
C CYS A 277 5.16 1.32 5.06
N ASN A 278 5.62 1.56 3.83
CA ASN A 278 6.85 2.29 3.50
C ASN A 278 6.77 3.79 3.82
N ASP A 279 5.58 4.38 3.89
CA ASP A 279 5.44 5.80 4.23
C ASP A 279 5.77 6.04 5.71
N CYS A 280 5.64 5.00 6.55
CA CYS A 280 6.04 5.05 7.95
C CYS A 280 7.40 4.40 8.24
N HIS A 281 7.71 3.28 7.59
CA HIS A 281 8.95 2.52 7.82
C HIS A 281 10.09 2.97 6.90
N GLY A 282 9.82 3.78 5.88
CA GLY A 282 10.76 4.15 4.85
C GLY A 282 10.73 3.21 3.64
N ASN A 283 11.24 3.72 2.51
CA ASN A 283 11.35 2.99 1.25
C ASN A 283 12.61 2.10 1.24
N HIS A 284 13.67 2.56 0.57
CA HIS A 284 14.93 1.83 0.55
C HIS A 284 15.65 1.86 1.90
N GLY A 285 15.41 2.86 2.75
CA GLY A 285 15.88 2.91 4.14
C GLY A 285 14.95 2.23 5.15
N ALA A 286 14.20 1.21 4.73
CA ALA A 286 13.17 0.54 5.54
C ALA A 286 13.68 0.14 6.93
N MET A 287 13.30 0.90 7.95
CA MET A 287 13.68 0.72 9.33
C MET A 287 12.46 1.02 10.18
N PRO A 288 12.11 0.14 11.15
CA PRO A 288 11.09 0.49 12.12
C PRO A 288 11.45 1.83 12.75
N PRO A 289 10.57 2.85 12.67
CA PRO A 289 10.83 4.11 13.36
C PRO A 289 11.10 3.81 14.83
N GLY A 290 12.22 4.33 15.35
CA GLY A 290 12.51 4.23 16.78
C GLY A 290 11.36 4.83 17.58
N VAL A 291 11.15 4.33 18.81
CA VAL A 291 10.08 4.79 19.72
C VAL A 291 10.04 6.31 19.93
N GLU A 292 11.18 6.99 19.81
CA GLU A 292 11.31 8.45 19.94
C GLU A 292 10.94 9.24 18.67
N SER A 293 10.61 8.55 17.56
CA SER A 293 10.48 9.13 16.22
C SER A 293 9.22 8.72 15.46
N ILE A 294 8.35 7.86 16.01
CA ILE A 294 7.09 7.48 15.36
C ILE A 294 6.18 8.71 15.21
N SER A 295 6.12 9.57 16.23
CA SER A 295 5.32 10.79 16.18
C SER A 295 5.77 11.78 15.10
N LYS A 296 7.08 11.85 14.81
CA LYS A 296 7.64 12.67 13.72
C LYS A 296 7.20 12.17 12.35
N VAL A 297 7.05 10.85 12.19
CA VAL A 297 6.48 10.25 10.97
C VAL A 297 5.04 10.70 10.80
N CYS A 298 4.21 10.54 11.84
CA CYS A 298 2.82 11.00 11.83
C CYS A 298 2.73 12.51 11.53
N GLY A 299 3.61 13.31 12.12
CA GLY A 299 3.67 14.76 11.95
C GLY A 299 4.08 15.25 10.56
N THR A 300 4.64 14.38 9.71
CA THR A 300 4.94 14.74 8.31
C THR A 300 3.66 14.98 7.51
N CYS A 301 2.57 14.29 7.85
CA CYS A 301 1.24 14.48 7.22
C CYS A 301 0.26 15.20 8.16
N HIS A 302 0.30 14.89 9.46
CA HIS A 302 -0.56 15.49 10.49
C HIS A 302 0.12 16.66 11.22
N ALA A 303 0.79 17.54 10.47
CA ALA A 303 1.63 18.61 11.00
C ALA A 303 0.93 19.48 12.04
N LEU A 304 -0.33 19.88 11.78
CA LEU A 304 -1.10 20.69 12.72
C LEU A 304 -1.34 19.98 14.06
N ASN A 305 -1.69 18.69 14.02
CA ASN A 305 -1.93 17.92 15.25
C ASN A 305 -0.62 17.70 16.02
N ALA A 306 0.47 17.44 15.30
CA ALA A 306 1.80 17.29 15.89
C ALA A 306 2.30 18.59 16.55
N ASP A 307 2.05 19.74 15.91
CA ASP A 307 2.40 21.05 16.46
C ASP A 307 1.58 21.39 17.73
N LEU A 308 0.27 21.14 17.68
CA LEU A 308 -0.60 21.31 18.84
C LEU A 308 -0.19 20.41 20.01
N PHE A 309 0.13 19.14 19.74
CA PHE A 309 0.62 18.21 20.77
C PHE A 309 1.97 18.65 21.33
N SER A 310 2.90 19.07 20.48
CA SER A 310 4.23 19.52 20.89
C SER A 310 4.19 20.76 21.77
N SER A 311 3.19 21.62 21.55
CA SER A 311 2.92 22.81 22.38
C SER A 311 2.05 22.52 23.60
N SER A 312 1.63 21.26 23.81
CA SER A 312 0.68 20.88 24.85
C SER A 312 1.37 20.58 26.19
N PRO A 313 0.62 20.63 27.32
CA PRO A 313 1.12 20.18 28.62
C PRO A 313 1.52 18.70 28.65
N HIS A 314 0.95 17.87 27.76
CA HIS A 314 1.27 16.44 27.69
C HIS A 314 2.67 16.19 27.13
N LYS A 315 3.22 17.09 26.31
CA LYS A 315 4.54 16.91 25.69
C LYS A 315 5.62 16.62 26.72
N LYS A 316 5.72 17.48 27.74
CA LYS A 316 6.71 17.34 28.81
C LYS A 316 6.55 16.01 29.56
N ALA A 317 5.30 15.62 29.88
CA ALA A 317 5.03 14.37 30.59
C ALA A 317 5.39 13.12 29.76
N PHE A 318 5.16 13.17 28.44
CA PHE A 318 5.51 12.08 27.53
C PHE A 318 7.02 11.96 27.35
N ASP A 319 7.72 13.09 27.24
CA ASP A 319 9.19 13.12 27.14
C ASP A 319 9.85 12.56 28.40
N GLU A 320 9.41 12.99 29.59
CA GLU A 320 9.93 12.51 30.87
C GLU A 320 9.71 11.00 31.07
N ARG A 321 8.58 10.47 30.57
CA ARG A 321 8.23 9.05 30.67
C ARG A 321 8.69 8.22 29.47
N LYS A 322 9.34 8.84 28.48
CA LYS A 322 9.74 8.23 27.20
C LYS A 322 8.59 7.48 26.53
N LEU A 323 7.40 8.06 26.60
CA LEU A 323 6.21 7.46 26.04
C LEU A 323 6.11 7.77 24.54
N PRO A 324 5.79 6.75 23.72
CA PRO A 324 5.34 6.91 22.34
C PRO A 324 4.21 7.98 22.27
N GLU A 325 4.29 9.01 21.43
CA GLU A 325 3.36 10.17 21.52
C GLU A 325 1.96 9.84 20.94
N CYS A 326 1.78 9.94 19.62
CA CYS A 326 0.49 9.80 18.96
C CYS A 326 -0.10 8.39 19.14
N GLU A 327 0.77 7.39 19.07
CA GLU A 327 0.49 5.96 19.08
C GLU A 327 -0.01 5.46 20.45
N THR A 328 0.29 6.15 21.54
CA THR A 328 -0.27 5.81 22.87
C THR A 328 -1.79 5.97 22.88
N CYS A 329 -2.31 6.94 22.12
CA CYS A 329 -3.74 7.20 22.01
C CYS A 329 -4.36 6.53 20.77
N HIS A 330 -3.68 6.61 19.62
CA HIS A 330 -4.25 6.19 18.33
C HIS A 330 -3.83 4.80 17.86
N GLY A 331 -2.79 4.18 18.46
CA GLY A 331 -2.15 2.99 17.92
C GLY A 331 -1.16 3.31 16.78
N ASN A 332 -0.44 2.29 16.31
CA ASN A 332 0.61 2.41 15.28
C ASN A 332 0.29 1.61 14.00
N HIS A 333 -0.09 0.34 14.13
CA HIS A 333 -0.54 -0.52 13.04
C HIS A 333 -2.06 -0.64 13.03
N ASP A 334 -2.71 -0.76 14.20
CA ASP A 334 -4.18 -0.71 14.33
C ASP A 334 -4.63 0.73 14.66
N ILE A 335 -4.37 1.66 13.73
CA ILE A 335 -4.66 3.08 13.93
C ILE A 335 -6.18 3.30 13.97
N SER A 336 -6.67 3.66 15.15
CA SER A 336 -8.09 3.85 15.41
C SER A 336 -8.62 5.17 14.80
N PRO A 337 -9.87 5.18 14.30
CA PRO A 337 -10.52 6.41 13.89
C PRO A 337 -10.51 7.46 15.00
N ALA A 338 -10.23 8.72 14.64
CA ALA A 338 -10.33 9.88 15.52
C ALA A 338 -11.80 10.18 15.87
N SER A 339 -12.42 9.26 16.60
CA SER A 339 -13.81 9.31 17.01
C SER A 339 -13.91 9.89 18.41
N LYS A 340 -15.11 10.38 18.74
CA LYS A 340 -15.37 10.93 20.07
C LYS A 340 -15.27 9.89 21.19
N SER A 341 -15.33 8.58 20.90
CA SER A 341 -15.20 7.53 21.94
C SER A 341 -13.83 7.50 22.59
N LEU A 342 -12.79 7.97 21.89
CA LEU A 342 -11.45 8.12 22.46
C LEU A 342 -11.42 9.20 23.56
N LEU A 343 -12.34 10.15 23.53
CA LEU A 343 -12.43 11.26 24.49
C LEU A 343 -13.34 10.94 25.66
N GLY A 344 -12.93 11.40 26.83
CA GLY A 344 -13.70 11.30 28.06
C GLY A 344 -13.06 10.35 29.06
N VAL A 345 -13.91 9.71 29.86
CA VAL A 345 -13.49 8.86 30.98
C VAL A 345 -14.21 7.51 30.99
N SER A 346 -14.88 7.17 29.88
CA SER A 346 -15.47 5.84 29.69
C SER A 346 -14.39 4.77 29.56
N ASN A 347 -14.80 3.50 29.65
CA ASN A 347 -13.88 2.37 29.50
C ASN A 347 -13.15 2.37 28.14
N ASP A 348 -13.81 2.86 27.09
CA ASP A 348 -13.23 2.96 25.74
C ASP A 348 -12.37 4.21 25.52
N ALA A 349 -12.39 5.16 26.48
CA ALA A 349 -11.63 6.40 26.35
C ALA A 349 -10.15 6.18 26.62
N VAL A 350 -9.29 6.89 25.90
CA VAL A 350 -7.83 6.74 26.08
C VAL A 350 -7.33 7.51 27.30
N CYS A 351 -8.05 8.55 27.72
CA CYS A 351 -7.66 9.40 28.83
C CYS A 351 -7.71 8.64 30.17
N SER A 352 -8.67 7.72 30.34
CA SER A 352 -8.87 6.94 31.57
C SER A 352 -7.72 5.96 31.86
N LYS A 353 -6.88 5.65 30.86
CA LYS A 353 -5.67 4.84 31.03
C LYS A 353 -4.61 5.53 31.90
N CYS A 354 -4.65 6.85 32.03
CA CYS A 354 -3.67 7.62 32.81
C CYS A 354 -4.31 8.60 33.81
N HIS A 355 -5.56 9.00 33.57
CA HIS A 355 -6.31 9.89 34.45
C HIS A 355 -7.40 9.12 35.17
N SER A 356 -7.29 9.06 36.50
CA SER A 356 -8.30 8.53 37.38
C SER A 356 -8.83 9.63 38.31
N GLU A 357 -10.01 9.41 38.87
CA GLU A 357 -10.63 10.32 39.84
C GLU A 357 -9.78 10.49 41.11
N GLN A 358 -8.98 9.48 41.45
CA GLN A 358 -8.19 9.44 42.69
C GLN A 358 -6.77 10.00 42.51
N GLU A 359 -6.08 9.64 41.42
CA GLU A 359 -4.66 9.99 41.25
C GLU A 359 -4.46 11.27 40.43
N ASN A 360 -5.37 11.60 39.51
CA ASN A 360 -5.27 12.77 38.62
C ASN A 360 -6.64 13.43 38.38
N PRO A 361 -7.30 13.96 39.44
CA PRO A 361 -8.68 14.43 39.37
C PRO A 361 -8.91 15.58 38.39
N LYS A 362 -7.90 16.45 38.21
CA LYS A 362 -7.97 17.57 37.26
C LYS A 362 -8.06 17.07 35.81
N GLY A 363 -7.14 16.20 35.39
CA GLY A 363 -7.14 15.64 34.03
C GLY A 363 -8.40 14.82 33.74
N PHE A 364 -8.87 14.05 34.73
CA PHE A 364 -10.13 13.31 34.65
C PHE A 364 -11.34 14.25 34.41
N THR A 365 -11.42 15.34 35.17
CA THR A 365 -12.50 16.34 35.04
C THR A 365 -12.47 17.04 33.68
N VAL A 366 -11.28 17.44 33.22
CA VAL A 366 -11.10 18.07 31.91
C VAL A 366 -11.47 17.11 30.78
N ALA A 367 -11.03 15.85 30.82
CA ALA A 367 -11.38 14.86 29.79
C ALA A 367 -12.90 14.64 29.70
N ARG A 368 -13.58 14.50 30.84
CA ARG A 368 -15.05 14.40 30.90
C ARG A 368 -15.71 15.64 30.30
N MET A 369 -15.26 16.83 30.69
CA MET A 369 -15.77 18.09 30.16
C MET A 369 -15.59 18.19 28.64
N MET A 370 -14.41 17.84 28.10
CA MET A 370 -14.15 17.89 26.66
C MET A 370 -15.16 17.01 25.89
N ARG A 371 -15.41 15.81 26.40
CA ARG A 371 -16.39 14.90 25.80
C ARG A 371 -17.80 15.48 25.84
N THR A 372 -18.24 15.96 27.00
CA THR A 372 -19.58 16.56 27.16
C THR A 372 -19.77 17.77 26.25
N MET A 373 -18.79 18.65 26.13
CA MET A 373 -18.91 19.84 25.27
C MET A 373 -19.02 19.48 23.78
N ILE A 374 -18.28 18.48 23.31
CA ILE A 374 -18.40 17.99 21.92
C ILE A 374 -19.78 17.36 21.68
N ASP A 375 -20.24 16.51 22.59
CA ASP A 375 -21.57 15.89 22.46
C ASP A 375 -22.69 16.94 22.46
N SER A 376 -22.59 17.96 23.32
CA SER A 376 -23.54 19.07 23.34
C SER A 376 -23.53 19.88 22.05
N LEU A 377 -22.35 20.19 21.51
CA LEU A 377 -22.23 20.93 20.24
C LEU A 377 -22.83 20.13 19.08
N GLU A 378 -22.52 18.85 18.97
CA GLU A 378 -23.08 17.98 17.93
C GLU A 378 -24.61 17.87 18.05
N THR A 379 -25.14 17.70 19.26
CA THR A 379 -26.58 17.60 19.50
C THR A 379 -27.30 18.90 19.14
N LEU A 380 -26.75 20.05 19.52
CA LEU A 380 -27.31 21.36 19.20
C LEU A 380 -27.22 21.67 17.70
N GLU A 381 -26.10 21.35 17.05
CA GLU A 381 -25.95 21.49 15.59
C GLU A 381 -27.00 20.66 14.85
N GLN A 382 -27.17 19.38 15.23
CA GLN A 382 -28.17 18.50 14.62
C GLN A 382 -29.60 18.99 14.84
N THR A 383 -29.90 19.47 16.05
CA THR A 383 -31.23 20.03 16.37
C THR A 383 -31.51 21.29 15.56
N ALA A 384 -30.53 22.20 15.48
CA ALA A 384 -30.64 23.43 14.69
C ALA A 384 -30.81 23.11 13.20
N SER A 385 -30.03 22.17 12.65
CA SER A 385 -30.18 21.70 11.28
C SER A 385 -31.59 21.18 11.01
N GLY A 386 -32.11 20.32 11.88
CA GLY A 386 -33.45 19.75 11.72
C GLY A 386 -34.55 20.81 11.72
N LEU A 387 -34.45 21.83 12.58
CA LEU A 387 -35.41 22.94 12.62
C LEU A 387 -35.35 23.82 11.36
N ILE A 388 -34.15 24.08 10.84
CA ILE A 388 -33.95 24.83 9.61
C ILE A 388 -34.50 24.05 8.41
N ASP A 389 -34.22 22.75 8.32
CA ASP A 389 -34.73 21.89 7.26
C ASP A 389 -36.27 21.79 7.31
N GLU A 390 -36.86 21.73 8.51
CA GLU A 390 -38.31 21.75 8.70
C GLU A 390 -38.91 23.09 8.25
N ALA A 391 -38.32 24.22 8.63
CA ALA A 391 -38.77 25.55 8.23
C ALA A 391 -38.69 25.75 6.71
N GLU A 392 -37.60 25.30 6.08
CA GLU A 392 -37.39 25.35 4.63
C GLU A 392 -38.46 24.51 3.90
N GLN A 393 -38.74 23.29 4.36
CA GLN A 393 -39.80 22.43 3.80
C GLN A 393 -41.20 23.05 3.93
N LYS A 394 -41.43 23.89 4.94
CA LYS A 394 -42.67 24.65 5.13
C LYS A 394 -42.73 25.95 4.32
N GLY A 395 -41.69 26.25 3.54
CA GLY A 395 -41.61 27.44 2.68
C GLY A 395 -41.27 28.73 3.43
N MET A 396 -40.65 28.63 4.61
CA MET A 396 -40.16 29.79 5.36
C MET A 396 -38.78 30.23 4.84
N GLU A 397 -38.49 31.53 4.94
CA GLU A 397 -37.17 32.08 4.58
C GLU A 397 -36.18 31.78 5.71
N VAL A 398 -35.14 30.99 5.41
CA VAL A 398 -34.11 30.54 6.37
C VAL A 398 -32.71 30.50 5.76
N SER A 399 -32.49 31.18 4.63
CA SER A 399 -31.23 31.10 3.87
C SER A 399 -30.05 31.62 4.68
N GLU A 400 -30.26 32.70 5.44
CA GLU A 400 -29.24 33.29 6.32
C GLU A 400 -28.89 32.34 7.47
N SER A 401 -29.88 31.80 8.16
CA SER A 401 -29.68 30.85 9.26
C SER A 401 -28.97 29.57 8.79
N LYS A 402 -29.29 29.07 7.58
CA LYS A 402 -28.60 27.94 6.95
C LYS A 402 -27.14 28.24 6.63
N PHE A 403 -26.84 29.48 6.22
CA PHE A 403 -25.45 29.92 6.03
C PHE A 403 -24.70 29.99 7.37
N LYS A 404 -25.31 30.59 8.41
CA LYS A 404 -24.74 30.66 9.77
C LYS A 404 -24.48 29.27 10.38
N LEU A 405 -25.34 28.28 10.10
CA LEU A 405 -25.16 26.91 10.58
C LEU A 405 -23.81 26.29 10.16
N ARG A 406 -23.24 26.75 9.04
CA ARG A 406 -21.91 26.32 8.58
C ARG A 406 -20.80 26.70 9.56
N ASP A 407 -20.96 27.80 10.29
CA ASP A 407 -19.98 28.23 11.30
C ASP A 407 -20.03 27.31 12.54
N ALA A 408 -21.22 26.86 12.95
CA ALA A 408 -21.35 25.84 13.99
C ALA A 408 -20.70 24.51 13.57
N HIS A 409 -20.94 24.09 12.32
CA HIS A 409 -20.30 22.90 11.75
C HIS A 409 -18.77 23.04 11.71
N GLN A 410 -18.26 24.20 11.26
CA GLN A 410 -16.84 24.50 11.22
C GLN A 410 -16.23 24.48 12.64
N ALA A 411 -16.89 25.07 13.62
CA ALA A 411 -16.46 25.02 15.03
C ALA A 411 -16.41 23.58 15.56
N ARG A 412 -17.36 22.72 15.17
CA ARG A 412 -17.32 21.28 15.52
C ARG A 412 -16.11 20.60 14.89
N LEU A 413 -15.81 20.85 13.61
CA LEU A 413 -14.61 20.32 12.96
C LEU A 413 -13.32 20.81 13.64
N GLN A 414 -13.23 22.11 13.92
CA GLN A 414 -12.09 22.71 14.61
C GLN A 414 -11.92 22.15 16.03
N SER A 415 -13.02 21.86 16.74
CA SER A 415 -12.95 21.28 18.09
C SER A 415 -12.23 19.92 18.10
N ARG A 416 -12.40 19.11 17.05
CA ARG A 416 -11.72 17.80 16.92
C ARG A 416 -10.21 17.97 16.80
N THR A 417 -9.75 19.00 16.11
CA THR A 417 -8.33 19.35 16.02
C THR A 417 -7.83 19.94 17.34
N ALA A 418 -8.60 20.86 17.94
CA ALA A 418 -8.25 21.57 19.18
C ALA A 418 -8.00 20.63 20.38
N VAL A 419 -8.58 19.43 20.37
CA VAL A 419 -8.28 18.36 21.34
C VAL A 419 -6.78 18.13 21.50
N HIS A 420 -6.01 18.15 20.41
CA HIS A 420 -4.58 17.88 20.43
C HIS A 420 -3.75 18.97 21.14
N SER A 421 -4.34 20.14 21.41
CA SER A 421 -3.69 21.16 22.23
C SER A 421 -3.65 20.79 23.72
N PHE A 422 -4.54 19.87 24.14
CA PHE A 422 -4.80 19.52 25.54
C PHE A 422 -4.86 20.73 26.48
N ASN A 423 -5.36 21.85 25.97
CA ASN A 423 -5.50 23.10 26.67
C ASN A 423 -6.99 23.40 26.84
N GLU A 424 -7.45 23.43 28.08
CA GLU A 424 -8.85 23.61 28.43
C GLU A 424 -9.42 24.93 27.88
N GLU A 425 -8.70 26.03 28.04
CA GLU A 425 -9.14 27.37 27.64
C GLU A 425 -9.33 27.46 26.11
N LYS A 426 -8.29 27.07 25.35
CA LYS A 426 -8.33 27.05 23.88
C LYS A 426 -9.46 26.17 23.35
N PHE A 427 -9.63 24.99 23.96
CA PHE A 427 -10.68 24.07 23.56
C PHE A 427 -12.09 24.63 23.86
N ARG A 428 -12.29 25.18 25.07
CA ARG A 428 -13.56 25.81 25.46
C ARG A 428 -13.92 26.97 24.55
N GLU A 429 -12.96 27.81 24.18
CA GLU A 429 -13.20 28.95 23.29
C GLU A 429 -13.80 28.51 21.94
N VAL A 430 -13.20 27.50 21.31
CA VAL A 430 -13.66 26.97 20.01
C VAL A 430 -15.06 26.37 20.14
N VAL A 431 -15.29 25.53 21.13
CA VAL A 431 -16.58 24.85 21.29
C VAL A 431 -17.70 25.81 21.70
N THR A 432 -17.40 26.80 22.56
CA THR A 432 -18.39 27.79 23.00
C THR A 432 -18.86 28.66 21.84
N LYS A 433 -17.96 29.08 20.95
CA LYS A 433 -18.33 29.79 19.71
C LYS A 433 -19.33 28.98 18.89
N GLY A 434 -19.05 27.68 18.67
CA GLY A 434 -19.95 26.78 17.97
C GLY A 434 -21.31 26.61 18.67
N LEU A 435 -21.31 26.47 20.00
CA LEU A 435 -22.53 26.33 20.80
C LEU A 435 -23.42 27.56 20.69
N THR A 436 -22.84 28.76 20.77
CA THR A 436 -23.57 30.01 20.64
C THR A 436 -24.23 30.13 19.27
N VAL A 437 -23.49 29.84 18.19
CA VAL A 437 -24.03 29.87 16.82
C VAL A 437 -25.12 28.82 16.63
N ALA A 438 -24.90 27.58 17.07
CA ALA A 438 -25.89 26.52 16.96
C ALA A 438 -27.18 26.85 17.73
N HIS A 439 -27.05 27.46 18.90
CA HIS A 439 -28.20 27.93 19.67
C HIS A 439 -28.95 29.06 18.96
N GLU A 440 -28.25 30.09 18.47
CA GLU A 440 -28.85 31.22 17.72
C GLU A 440 -29.63 30.70 16.50
N VAL A 441 -28.99 29.89 15.65
CA VAL A 441 -29.62 29.30 14.46
C VAL A 441 -30.80 28.40 14.84
N GLY A 442 -30.68 27.60 15.91
CA GLY A 442 -31.78 26.78 16.40
C GLY A 442 -32.98 27.61 16.85
N THR A 443 -32.74 28.75 17.51
CA THR A 443 -33.82 29.68 17.90
C THR A 443 -34.47 30.37 16.71
N GLU A 444 -33.70 30.78 15.70
CA GLU A 444 -34.22 31.34 14.45
C GLU A 444 -35.06 30.32 13.69
N GLY A 445 -34.56 29.09 13.54
CA GLY A 445 -35.28 28.00 12.89
C GLY A 445 -36.59 27.66 13.60
N LYS A 446 -36.56 27.56 14.93
CA LYS A 446 -37.78 27.38 15.72
C LYS A 446 -38.77 28.53 15.54
N ALA A 447 -38.31 29.77 15.56
CA ALA A 447 -39.17 30.94 15.35
C ALA A 447 -39.82 30.93 13.96
N ALA A 448 -39.09 30.52 12.92
CA ALA A 448 -39.63 30.37 11.57
C ALA A 448 -40.71 29.28 11.49
N VAL A 449 -40.49 28.12 12.13
CA VAL A 449 -41.51 27.06 12.24
C VAL A 449 -42.75 27.56 13.00
N ASP A 450 -42.56 28.24 14.12
CA ASP A 450 -43.66 28.78 14.93
C ASP A 450 -44.43 29.87 14.15
N GLU A 451 -43.74 30.69 13.37
CA GLU A 451 -44.35 31.72 12.50
C GLU A 451 -45.19 31.09 11.37
N PHE A 452 -44.74 29.98 10.77
CA PHE A 452 -45.55 29.22 9.80
C PHE A 452 -46.91 28.84 10.40
N TYR A 453 -46.92 28.25 11.60
CA TYR A 453 -48.16 27.84 12.26
C TYR A 453 -49.01 29.04 12.63
N PHE A 454 -48.41 30.13 13.12
CA PHE A 454 -49.12 31.37 13.40
C PHE A 454 -49.84 31.93 12.17
N ARG A 455 -49.14 32.04 11.03
CA ARG A 455 -49.73 32.50 9.75
C ARG A 455 -50.87 31.59 9.29
N ARG A 456 -50.75 30.27 9.49
CA ARG A 456 -51.78 29.30 9.10
C ARG A 456 -53.04 29.40 9.96
N TRP A 457 -52.89 29.54 11.28
CA TRP A 457 -54.00 29.77 12.20
C TRP A 457 -54.68 31.13 11.94
N GLY A 458 -53.89 32.19 11.75
CA GLY A 458 -54.38 33.52 11.41
C GLY A 458 -55.20 33.54 10.11
N LEU A 459 -54.71 32.88 9.06
CA LEU A 459 -55.46 32.71 7.80
C LEU A 459 -56.77 31.95 8.02
N GLY A 460 -56.76 30.90 8.84
CA GLY A 460 -57.98 30.15 9.20
C GLY A 460 -59.03 31.03 9.88
N VAL A 461 -58.62 31.82 10.89
CA VAL A 461 -59.51 32.74 11.61
C VAL A 461 -60.02 33.86 10.69
N ALA A 462 -59.15 34.48 9.91
CA ALA A 462 -59.54 35.53 8.95
C ALA A 462 -60.54 35.00 7.92
N THR A 463 -60.30 33.81 7.38
CA THR A 463 -61.21 33.16 6.42
C THR A 463 -62.57 32.88 7.06
N LEU A 464 -62.61 32.43 8.32
CA LEU A 464 -63.86 32.21 9.06
C LEU A 464 -64.65 33.52 9.23
N ILE A 465 -63.99 34.61 9.66
CA ILE A 465 -64.62 35.92 9.82
C ILE A 465 -65.16 36.43 8.48
N ILE A 466 -64.35 36.39 7.42
CA ILE A 466 -64.76 36.81 6.07
C ILE A 466 -65.95 35.99 5.58
N THR A 467 -65.95 34.68 5.83
CA THR A 467 -67.07 33.79 5.46
C THR A 467 -68.35 34.15 6.22
N ILE A 468 -68.26 34.41 7.52
CA ILE A 468 -69.41 34.84 8.33
C ILE A 468 -69.97 36.18 7.83
N VAL A 469 -69.10 37.15 7.54
CA VAL A 469 -69.50 38.45 6.97
C VAL A 469 -70.14 38.27 5.60
N GLY A 470 -69.54 37.45 4.72
CA GLY A 470 -70.09 37.14 3.40
C GLY A 470 -71.47 36.49 3.47
N ILE A 471 -71.67 35.50 4.35
CA ILE A 471 -72.98 34.87 4.59
C ILE A 471 -73.97 35.90 5.13
N SER A 472 -73.56 36.74 6.08
CA SER A 472 -74.43 37.76 6.68
C SER A 472 -74.88 38.80 5.65
N LEU A 473 -73.97 39.28 4.80
CA LEU A 473 -74.28 40.18 3.70
C LEU A 473 -75.22 39.53 2.69
N TYR A 474 -74.97 38.27 2.31
CA TYR A 474 -75.86 37.51 1.42
C TYR A 474 -77.29 37.41 1.99
N LEU A 475 -77.42 37.04 3.27
CA LEU A 475 -78.72 36.97 3.94
C LEU A 475 -79.41 38.34 4.03
N MET A 476 -78.64 39.41 4.25
CA MET A 476 -79.17 40.77 4.31
C MET A 476 -79.66 41.28 2.95
N ILE A 477 -78.89 41.06 1.87
CA ILE A 477 -79.29 41.39 0.50
C ILE A 477 -80.59 40.66 0.15
N ARG A 478 -80.66 39.35 0.41
CA ARG A 478 -81.85 38.54 0.15
C ARG A 478 -83.08 39.02 0.94
N ARG A 479 -82.87 39.57 2.15
CA ARG A 479 -83.92 40.19 2.97
C ARG A 479 -84.40 41.52 2.38
N ILE A 480 -83.49 42.34 1.84
CA ILE A 480 -83.82 43.62 1.18
C ILE A 480 -84.58 43.36 -0.11
N GLU A 481 -84.12 42.43 -0.96
CA GLU A 481 -84.81 42.03 -2.20
C GLU A 481 -86.24 41.52 -1.92
N ARG A 482 -86.41 40.68 -0.89
CA ARG A 482 -87.75 40.27 -0.43
C ARG A 482 -88.60 41.47 -0.03
N ARG A 483 -88.07 42.43 0.72
CA ARG A 483 -88.82 43.65 1.10
C ARG A 483 -89.20 44.52 -0.10
N GLN A 484 -88.33 44.66 -1.10
CA GLN A 484 -88.62 45.40 -2.33
C GLN A 484 -89.69 44.68 -3.18
N SER A 485 -89.67 43.35 -3.26
CA SER A 485 -90.71 42.57 -3.94
C SER A 485 -92.10 42.75 -3.29
N LEU A 486 -92.14 42.80 -1.95
CA LEU A 486 -93.37 43.02 -1.19
C LEU A 486 -93.90 44.45 -1.29
N SER A 487 -93.02 45.45 -1.46
CA SER A 487 -93.43 46.85 -1.69
C SER A 487 -93.99 47.06 -3.09
N LYS A 488 -93.45 46.40 -4.13
CA LYS A 488 -94.02 46.44 -5.49
C LYS A 488 -95.41 45.81 -5.60
N THR A 489 -95.72 44.85 -4.73
CA THR A 489 -97.03 44.15 -4.72
C THR A 489 -98.12 44.96 -4.02
N LYS A 490 -97.77 46.03 -3.29
CA LYS A 490 -98.72 46.91 -2.58
C LYS A 490 -99.11 48.18 -3.36
N THR A 491 -98.51 48.41 -4.53
CA THR A 491 -98.77 49.58 -5.39
C THR A 491 -99.48 49.23 -6.71
N GLN A 492 -99.89 47.96 -6.86
CA GLN A 492 -101.01 47.54 -7.72
C GLN A 492 -102.22 47.31 -6.82
#